data_AF-A0A1B9M7I8-F1
#
_entry.id   AF-A0A1B9M7I8-F1
#
_cell.length_a   1.000
_cell.length_b   1.000
_cell.length_c   1.000
_cell.angle_alpha   90.00
_cell.angle_beta   90.00
_cell.angle_gamma   90.00
#
_symmetry.space_group_name_H-M   'P 1'
#
loop_
_entity.id
_entity.type
_entity.pdbx_description
1 polymer ?
#
loop_
_entity_poly.entity_id
_entity_poly.type
_entity_poly.pdbx_seq_one_letter_code
_entity_poly.pdbx_strand_id
1 'polypeptide(L)'
;MTNTKLDDFEKEILRKIDNNEPLTEDEIEELLYYSVDSMVVNTGRWVNDKIEIVQLEHRTFSIEWKQGLTENQESLFASQIPVEVKSVTKIIETTEWVKLEK
;
A
#
# COMPACT_ATOMS: atom_id res chain seq x y z
N MET A 1 8.45 -6.53 -25.49
CA MET A 1 7.36 -5.64 -25.93
C MET A 1 7.12 -4.69 -24.79
N THR A 2 7.53 -3.44 -24.94
CA THR A 2 7.42 -2.41 -23.91
C THR A 2 5.95 -2.18 -23.60
N ASN A 3 5.60 -2.23 -22.31
CA ASN A 3 4.23 -2.24 -21.83
C ASN A 3 3.69 -0.80 -21.78
N THR A 4 3.51 -0.19 -22.95
CA THR A 4 3.20 1.24 -23.11
C THR A 4 1.98 1.69 -22.30
N LYS A 5 0.99 0.80 -22.10
CA LYS A 5 -0.19 1.10 -21.29
C LYS A 5 0.09 1.29 -19.79
N LEU A 6 0.98 0.48 -19.20
CA LEU A 6 1.32 0.62 -17.77
C LEU A 6 2.06 1.93 -17.52
N ASP A 7 2.91 2.33 -18.46
CA ASP A 7 3.68 3.58 -18.40
C ASP A 7 2.77 4.82 -18.52
N ASP A 8 1.71 4.76 -19.33
CA ASP A 8 0.74 5.86 -19.44
C ASP A 8 -0.15 6.00 -18.20
N PHE A 9 -0.60 4.88 -17.62
CA PHE A 9 -1.39 4.87 -16.38
C PHE A 9 -0.59 5.44 -15.21
N GLU A 10 0.62 4.93 -15.00
CA GLU A 10 1.52 5.34 -13.92
C GLU A 10 1.83 6.85 -13.96
N LYS A 11 2.06 7.40 -15.16
CA LYS A 11 2.26 8.84 -15.35
C LYS A 11 1.03 9.68 -15.01
N GLU A 12 -0.16 9.22 -15.38
CA GLU A 12 -1.40 9.94 -15.06
C GLU A 12 -1.68 9.94 -13.56
N ILE A 13 -1.45 8.80 -12.88
CA ILE A 13 -1.58 8.73 -11.42
C ILE A 13 -0.60 9.68 -10.74
N LEU A 14 0.68 9.67 -11.14
CA LEU A 14 1.69 10.59 -10.59
C LEU A 14 1.31 12.06 -10.81
N ARG A 15 0.83 12.41 -12.02
CA ARG A 15 0.32 13.76 -12.32
C ARG A 15 -0.80 14.17 -11.36
N LYS A 16 -1.77 13.28 -11.12
CA LYS A 16 -2.88 13.55 -10.19
C LYS A 16 -2.40 13.75 -8.76
N ILE A 17 -1.52 12.87 -8.27
CA ILE A 17 -0.95 12.97 -6.92
C ILE A 17 -0.21 14.30 -6.75
N ASP A 18 0.65 14.66 -7.70
CA ASP A 18 1.44 15.90 -7.65
C ASP A 18 0.57 17.17 -7.74
N ASN A 19 -0.60 17.09 -8.38
CA ASN A 19 -1.60 18.14 -8.43
C ASN A 19 -2.59 18.11 -7.26
N ASN A 20 -2.43 17.18 -6.31
CA ASN A 20 -3.34 16.98 -5.19
C ASN A 20 -4.79 16.71 -5.64
N GLU A 21 -4.94 15.98 -6.75
CA GLU A 21 -6.20 15.48 -7.29
C GLU A 21 -6.49 14.08 -6.70
N PRO A 22 -7.70 13.82 -6.15
CA PRO A 22 -8.04 12.51 -5.62
C PRO A 22 -8.19 11.48 -6.74
N LEU A 23 -7.72 10.26 -6.47
CA LEU A 23 -7.88 9.11 -7.35
C LEU A 23 -9.27 8.51 -7.18
N THR A 24 -9.79 7.88 -8.23
CA THR A 24 -11.08 7.16 -8.17
C THR A 24 -10.94 5.80 -7.51
N GLU A 25 -12.07 5.17 -7.17
CA GLU A 25 -12.09 3.80 -6.61
C GLU A 25 -11.42 2.80 -7.57
N ASP A 26 -11.75 2.87 -8.87
CA ASP A 26 -11.15 2.02 -9.90
C ASP A 26 -9.63 2.24 -10.04
N GLU A 27 -9.17 3.50 -9.96
CA GLU A 27 -7.74 3.82 -10.02
C GLU A 27 -6.98 3.30 -8.80
N ILE A 28 -7.62 3.35 -7.63
CA ILE A 28 -7.07 2.80 -6.39
C ILE A 28 -7.01 1.27 -6.45
N GLU A 29 -8.03 0.62 -7.01
CA GLU A 29 -8.01 -0.83 -7.23
C GLU A 29 -6.89 -1.24 -8.20
N GLU A 30 -6.76 -0.56 -9.33
CA GLU A 30 -5.71 -0.81 -10.32
C GLU A 30 -4.31 -0.52 -9.76
N LEU A 31 -4.17 0.47 -8.87
CA LEU A 31 -2.90 0.75 -8.19
C LEU A 31 -2.38 -0.39 -7.34
N LEU A 32 -3.25 -1.29 -6.84
CA LEU A 32 -2.80 -2.42 -6.03
C LEU A 32 -1.92 -3.40 -6.82
N TYR A 33 -1.95 -3.38 -8.16
CA TYR A 33 -1.01 -4.14 -9.00
C TYR A 33 0.44 -3.68 -8.87
N TYR A 34 0.67 -2.47 -8.34
CA TYR A 34 1.99 -1.89 -8.06
C TYR A 34 2.43 -2.08 -6.60
N SER A 35 1.73 -2.94 -5.84
CA SER A 35 2.07 -3.24 -4.45
C SER A 35 3.48 -3.80 -4.31
N VAL A 36 4.21 -3.25 -3.34
CA VAL A 36 5.53 -3.70 -2.88
C VAL A 36 5.53 -4.15 -1.42
N ASP A 37 4.57 -3.69 -0.62
CA ASP A 37 4.37 -4.12 0.76
C ASP A 37 2.91 -3.93 1.18
N SER A 38 2.46 -4.69 2.17
CA SER A 38 1.07 -4.72 2.59
C SER A 38 0.93 -5.02 4.06
N MET A 39 0.09 -4.26 4.76
CA MET A 39 -0.18 -4.47 6.18
C MET A 39 -1.67 -4.42 6.49
N VAL A 40 -2.10 -5.28 7.41
CA VAL A 40 -3.44 -5.22 8.00
C VAL A 40 -3.34 -4.31 9.22
N VAL A 41 -4.10 -3.21 9.19
CA VAL A 41 -4.14 -2.25 10.30
C VAL A 41 -5.18 -2.65 11.33
N ASN A 42 -6.29 -3.22 10.87
CA ASN A 42 -7.37 -3.67 11.72
C ASN A 42 -8.11 -4.85 11.08
N THR A 43 -8.55 -5.79 11.91
CA THR A 43 -9.26 -7.00 11.48
C THR A 43 -10.71 -6.93 11.93
N GLY A 44 -11.61 -6.84 10.97
CA GLY A 44 -13.04 -6.93 11.19
C GLY A 44 -13.59 -8.33 10.92
N ARG A 45 -14.89 -8.51 11.18
CA ARG A 45 -15.60 -9.77 10.89
C ARG A 45 -15.81 -10.02 9.39
N TRP A 46 -15.96 -8.95 8.62
CA TRP A 46 -16.30 -9.00 7.19
C TRP A 46 -15.23 -8.40 6.28
N VAL A 47 -14.48 -7.44 6.81
CA VAL A 47 -13.42 -6.73 6.09
C VAL A 47 -12.20 -6.55 6.97
N ASN A 48 -11.02 -6.52 6.36
CA ASN A 48 -9.79 -6.02 6.97
C ASN A 48 -9.51 -4.60 6.47
N ASP A 49 -9.21 -3.68 7.38
CA ASP A 49 -8.65 -2.39 7.00
C ASP A 49 -7.16 -2.59 6.68
N LYS A 50 -6.76 -2.24 5.46
CA LYS A 50 -5.41 -2.46 4.93
C LYS A 50 -4.75 -1.15 4.56
N ILE A 51 -3.44 -1.10 4.77
CA ILE A 51 -2.57 -0.16 4.08
C ILE A 51 -1.72 -0.95 3.09
N GLU A 52 -1.76 -0.54 1.83
CA GLU A 52 -0.88 -1.00 0.77
C GLU A 52 0.22 0.03 0.55
N ILE A 53 1.46 -0.41 0.39
CA ILE A 53 2.55 0.41 -0.12
C ILE A 53 2.74 0.06 -1.58
N VAL A 54 2.55 1.04 -2.46
CA VAL A 54 2.74 0.90 -3.91
C VAL A 54 3.98 1.66 -4.35
N GLN A 55 4.65 1.16 -5.38
CA GLN A 55 5.78 1.85 -6.01
C GLN A 55 5.41 2.31 -7.41
N LEU A 56 5.48 3.62 -7.64
CA LEU A 56 5.35 4.25 -8.95
C LEU A 56 6.67 4.94 -9.29
N GLU A 57 7.29 4.51 -10.36
CA GLU A 57 8.66 4.80 -10.78
C GLU A 57 9.65 4.58 -9.62
N HIS A 58 10.11 5.68 -9.02
CA HIS A 58 11.11 5.74 -7.95
C HIS A 58 10.53 6.30 -6.64
N ARG A 59 9.21 6.44 -6.55
CA ARG A 59 8.46 6.97 -5.40
C ARG A 59 7.56 5.89 -4.83
N THR A 60 7.36 5.92 -3.52
CA THR A 60 6.48 4.97 -2.81
C THR A 60 5.34 5.71 -2.14
N PHE A 61 4.14 5.14 -2.20
CA PHE A 61 2.93 5.74 -1.67
C PHE A 61 2.15 4.74 -0.83
N SER A 62 1.50 5.22 0.23
CA SER A 62 0.57 4.42 1.03
C SER A 62 -0.87 4.68 0.62
N ILE A 63 -1.64 3.61 0.49
CA ILE A 63 -3.05 3.60 0.12
C ILE A 63 -3.84 2.85 1.19
N GLU A 64 -4.96 3.41 1.63
CA GLU A 64 -5.90 2.73 2.54
C GLU A 64 -7.04 2.08 1.75
N TRP A 65 -7.33 0.82 2.02
CA TRP A 65 -8.45 0.10 1.41
C TRP A 65 -9.01 -0.97 2.35
N LYS A 66 -10.19 -1.49 2.05
CA LYS A 66 -10.81 -2.56 2.85
C LYS A 66 -10.86 -3.85 2.06
N GLN A 67 -10.16 -4.86 2.55
CA GLN A 67 -10.17 -6.19 1.94
C GLN A 67 -11.40 -6.96 2.39
N GLY A 68 -12.22 -7.39 1.43
CA GLY A 68 -13.31 -8.34 1.70
C GLY A 68 -12.78 -9.71 2.13
N LEU A 69 -13.34 -10.28 3.20
CA LEU A 69 -12.87 -11.55 3.78
C LEU A 69 -13.67 -12.78 3.33
N THR A 70 -14.75 -12.60 2.58
CA THR A 70 -15.62 -13.70 2.15
C THR A 70 -15.91 -13.57 0.67
N GLU A 71 -16.23 -14.68 0.02
CA GLU A 71 -16.61 -14.71 -1.41
C GLU A 71 -17.84 -13.82 -1.73
N ASN A 72 -18.65 -13.51 -0.72
CA ASN A 72 -19.83 -12.63 -0.85
C ASN A 72 -19.58 -11.19 -0.40
N GLN A 73 -18.35 -10.86 -0.02
CA GLN A 73 -17.98 -9.53 0.44
C GLN A 73 -16.87 -8.98 -0.45
N GLU A 74 -17.23 -8.04 -1.31
CA GLU A 74 -16.27 -7.34 -2.16
C GLU A 74 -15.33 -6.48 -1.31
N SER A 75 -14.14 -6.24 -1.85
CA SER A 75 -13.22 -5.23 -1.35
C SER A 75 -13.83 -3.85 -1.58
N LEU A 76 -13.52 -2.91 -0.69
CA LEU A 76 -14.02 -1.54 -0.78
C LEU A 76 -12.84 -0.60 -0.96
N PHE A 77 -12.95 0.23 -1.99
CA PHE A 77 -12.03 1.30 -2.29
C PHE A 77 -12.74 2.62 -2.02
N ALA A 78 -11.98 3.65 -1.66
CA ALA A 78 -12.51 4.99 -1.48
C ALA A 78 -11.63 5.95 -2.26
N SER A 79 -12.26 6.96 -2.86
CA SER A 79 -11.53 8.05 -3.49
C SER A 79 -10.64 8.75 -2.47
N GLN A 80 -9.35 8.86 -2.79
CA GLN A 80 -8.33 9.37 -1.88
C GLN A 80 -7.12 9.91 -2.66
N ILE A 81 -6.31 10.72 -2.00
CA ILE A 81 -4.98 11.10 -2.49
C ILE A 81 -3.97 10.21 -1.75
N PRO A 82 -3.23 9.31 -2.46
CA PRO A 82 -2.19 8.52 -1.84
C PRO A 82 -1.14 9.38 -1.12
N VAL A 83 -0.64 8.88 0.00
CA VAL A 83 0.36 9.61 0.81
C VAL A 83 1.75 9.12 0.44
N GLU A 84 2.66 10.02 0.05
CA GLU A 84 4.04 9.66 -0.25
C GLU A 84 4.79 9.23 1.02
N VAL A 85 5.43 8.07 0.95
CA VAL A 85 6.16 7.44 2.06
C VAL A 85 7.56 7.04 1.60
N LYS A 86 8.41 6.67 2.55
CA LYS A 86 9.73 6.08 2.26
C LYS A 86 10.00 4.91 3.20
N SER A 87 10.66 3.89 2.68
CA SER A 87 11.17 2.79 3.50
C SER A 87 12.32 3.27 4.40
N VAL A 88 12.26 2.92 5.69
CA VAL A 88 13.31 3.22 6.66
C VAL A 88 13.60 1.97 7.48
N THR A 89 14.71 1.31 7.21
CA THR A 89 15.20 0.18 8.01
C THR A 89 15.85 0.68 9.30
N LYS A 90 15.43 0.15 10.44
CA LYS A 90 16.05 0.41 11.76
C LYS A 90 16.58 -0.90 12.34
N ILE A 91 17.82 -0.89 12.84
CA ILE A 91 18.45 -2.04 13.52
C ILE A 91 18.54 -1.71 15.01
N ILE A 92 18.07 -2.61 15.87
CA ILE A 92 18.14 -2.49 17.33
C ILE A 92 19.09 -3.57 17.85
N GLU A 93 20.23 -3.18 18.41
CA GLU A 93 21.16 -4.08 19.08
C GLU A 93 20.71 -4.30 20.54
N THR A 94 20.56 -5.56 20.96
CA THR A 94 20.19 -5.92 22.32
C THR A 94 21.27 -6.78 22.94
N THR A 95 21.75 -6.40 24.13
CA THR A 95 22.69 -7.19 24.93
C THR A 95 21.97 -7.71 26.17
N GLU A 96 21.95 -9.03 26.35
CA GLU A 96 21.39 -9.69 27.53
C GLU A 96 22.47 -10.47 28.28
N TRP A 97 22.42 -10.41 29.61
CA TRP A 97 23.24 -11.24 30.49
C TRP A 97 22.37 -12.35 31.07
N VAL A 98 22.64 -13.60 30.68
CA VAL A 98 21.89 -14.78 31.15
C VAL A 98 22.63 -15.47 32.31
N LYS A 99 21.87 -16.09 33.23
CA LYS A 99 22.45 -16.89 34.31
C LYS A 99 23.20 -18.11 33.74
N LEU A 100 24.33 -18.45 34.33
CA LEU A 100 24.99 -19.74 34.07
C LEU A 100 24.39 -20.79 35.01
N GLU A 101 23.78 -21.84 34.46
CA GLU A 101 23.40 -23.01 35.27
C GLU A 101 24.65 -23.83 35.59
N LYS A 102 24.78 -24.25 36.86
CA LYS A 102 25.89 -25.06 37.38
C LYS A 102 25.55 -26.54 37.37
#